data_AF-A0A8T5MHG0-F1
#
_entry.id   AF-A0A8T5MHG0-F1
#
_cell.length_a   1.000
_cell.length_b   1.000
_cell.length_c   1.000
_cell.angle_alpha   90.00
_cell.angle_beta   90.00
_cell.angle_gamma   90.00
#
_symmetry.space_group_name_H-M   'P 1'
#
loop_
_entity.id
_entity.type
_entity.pdbx_description
1 polymer ?
#
loop_
_entity_poly.entity_id
_entity_poly.type
_entity_poly.pdbx_seq_one_letter_code
_entity_poly.pdbx_strand_id
1 'polypeptide(L)'
;MTKSQFNNPRFKKRYVLFGTLLILLAYITLFRPSLEGAIIASAVWLAYFTGIIALFFGVVFSIFGYITALPIISTLYAYIAFILAKIHYIIFRAFMDRTLKRMRWYRSLELKVKNSKAVKKSVKLFHGFLLSLGIDRSMRVKFFEVKRCKSCKKNIPADGKLCPYCGDTINQNLLPA
;
A
#
# COMPACT_ATOMS: atom_id res chain seq x y z
N MET A 1 17.14 10.48 -20.27
CA MET A 1 17.33 10.28 -21.73
C MET A 1 17.84 8.87 -21.97
N THR A 2 17.12 8.05 -22.74
CA THR A 2 17.51 6.66 -23.05
C THR A 2 18.43 6.62 -24.28
N LYS A 3 19.40 5.69 -24.31
CA LYS A 3 20.35 5.49 -25.43
C LYS A 3 19.66 5.36 -26.80
N SER A 4 18.40 4.92 -26.85
CA SER A 4 17.64 4.75 -28.10
C SER A 4 17.25 6.06 -28.78
N GLN A 5 17.18 7.20 -28.07
CA GLN A 5 16.81 8.48 -28.70
C GLN A 5 17.97 9.18 -29.41
N PHE A 6 19.22 8.90 -29.03
CA PHE A 6 20.41 9.51 -29.64
C PHE A 6 20.73 8.97 -31.05
N ASN A 7 20.30 7.74 -31.35
CA ASN A 7 20.51 7.11 -32.66
C ASN A 7 19.42 7.44 -33.69
N ASN A 8 18.45 8.29 -33.35
CA ASN A 8 17.46 8.73 -34.31
C ASN A 8 18.08 9.77 -35.26
N PRO A 9 18.22 9.48 -36.57
CA PRO A 9 18.90 10.36 -37.52
C PRO A 9 18.25 11.74 -37.66
N ARG A 10 16.94 11.85 -37.38
CA ARG A 10 16.24 13.15 -37.36
C ARG A 10 16.66 14.02 -36.18
N PHE A 11 16.96 13.41 -35.05
CA PHE A 11 17.42 14.12 -33.85
C PHE A 11 18.82 14.68 -34.12
N LYS A 12 19.77 13.84 -34.56
CA LYS A 12 21.14 14.23 -34.90
C LYS A 12 21.22 15.38 -35.92
N LYS A 13 20.37 15.36 -36.96
CA LYS A 13 20.32 16.41 -37.98
C LYS A 13 19.86 17.77 -37.43
N ARG A 14 18.95 17.80 -36.45
CA ARG A 14 18.50 19.05 -35.79
C ARG A 14 19.58 19.67 -34.92
N TYR A 15 20.37 18.88 -34.18
CA TYR A 15 21.47 19.41 -33.36
C TYR A 15 22.62 19.96 -34.21
N VAL A 16 22.96 19.29 -35.32
CA VAL A 16 23.99 19.77 -36.24
C VAL A 16 23.56 21.09 -36.88
N LEU A 17 22.31 21.21 -37.32
CA LEU A 17 21.76 22.46 -37.88
C LEU A 17 21.72 23.61 -36.86
N PHE A 18 21.35 23.33 -35.61
CA PHE A 18 21.36 24.35 -34.54
C PHE A 18 22.79 24.79 -34.18
N GLY A 19 23.72 23.84 -34.13
CA GLY A 19 25.14 24.12 -33.86
C GLY A 19 25.77 24.99 -34.95
N THR A 20 25.54 24.68 -36.23
CA THR A 20 26.07 25.50 -37.33
C THR A 20 25.43 26.88 -37.38
N LEU A 21 24.14 27.02 -37.05
CA LEU A 21 23.46 28.32 -36.99
C LEU A 21 24.03 29.21 -35.87
N LEU A 22 24.30 28.63 -34.71
CA LEU A 22 24.91 29.34 -33.58
C LEU A 22 26.34 29.80 -33.89
N ILE A 23 27.14 28.97 -34.58
CA ILE A 23 28.50 29.33 -35.00
C ILE A 23 28.45 30.46 -36.04
N LEU A 24 27.50 30.44 -36.97
CA LEU A 24 27.33 31.48 -37.99
C LEU A 24 26.91 32.83 -37.35
N LEU A 25 25.96 32.80 -36.40
CA LEU A 25 25.53 33.97 -35.63
C LEU A 25 26.65 34.55 -34.76
N ALA A 26 27.45 33.69 -34.13
CA ALA A 26 28.62 34.10 -33.37
C ALA A 26 29.68 34.76 -34.27
N TYR A 27 29.91 34.23 -35.48
CA TYR A 27 30.86 34.81 -36.43
C TYR A 27 30.42 36.20 -36.92
N ILE A 28 29.14 36.38 -37.25
CA ILE A 28 28.59 37.67 -37.71
C ILE A 28 28.68 38.74 -36.62
N THR A 29 28.43 38.37 -35.36
CA THR A 29 28.47 39.31 -34.22
C THR A 29 29.89 39.67 -33.79
N LEU A 30 30.88 38.78 -33.96
CA LEU A 30 32.29 39.03 -33.61
C LEU A 30 33.06 39.82 -34.68
N PHE A 31 32.76 39.63 -35.97
CA PHE A 31 33.51 40.27 -37.07
C PHE A 31 32.88 41.56 -37.62
N ARG A 32 31.64 41.89 -37.26
CA ARG A 32 30.99 43.18 -37.55
C ARG A 32 30.32 43.72 -36.28
N PRO A 33 30.97 44.62 -35.52
CA PRO A 33 30.36 45.20 -34.33
C PRO A 33 29.34 46.26 -34.76
N SER A 34 28.15 45.83 -35.19
CA SER A 34 26.98 46.70 -35.30
C SER A 34 26.19 46.64 -33.98
N LEU A 35 25.49 47.73 -33.64
CA LEU A 35 24.61 47.80 -32.46
C LEU A 35 23.60 46.64 -32.44
N GLU A 36 23.13 46.23 -33.62
CA GLU A 36 22.23 45.10 -33.84
C GLU A 36 22.87 43.76 -33.42
N GLY A 37 24.17 43.58 -33.67
CA GLY A 37 24.91 42.38 -33.26
C GLY A 37 25.01 42.24 -31.74
N ALA A 38 25.17 43.34 -31.01
CA ALA A 38 25.18 43.34 -29.54
C ALA A 38 23.81 42.98 -28.94
N ILE A 39 22.72 43.47 -29.54
CA ILE A 39 21.35 43.14 -29.12
C ILE A 39 21.09 41.64 -29.35
N ILE A 40 21.44 41.11 -30.53
CA ILE A 40 21.26 39.67 -30.84
C ILE A 40 22.11 38.80 -29.88
N ALA A 41 23.36 39.17 -29.62
CA ALA A 41 24.22 38.44 -28.69
C ALA A 41 23.65 38.42 -27.26
N SER A 42 23.13 39.55 -26.77
CA SER A 42 22.50 39.63 -25.45
C SER A 42 21.22 38.81 -25.34
N ALA A 43 20.40 38.79 -26.41
CA ALA A 43 19.19 37.97 -26.48
C ALA A 43 19.51 36.47 -26.50
N VAL A 44 20.54 36.06 -27.23
CA VAL A 44 21.02 34.65 -27.25
C VAL A 44 21.55 34.24 -25.87
N TRP A 45 22.30 35.11 -25.20
CA TRP A 45 22.78 34.86 -23.84
C TRP A 45 21.64 34.73 -22.83
N LEU A 46 20.64 35.61 -22.88
CA LEU A 46 19.44 35.52 -22.05
C LEU A 46 18.65 34.24 -22.31
N ALA A 47 18.47 33.86 -23.59
CA ALA A 47 17.81 32.62 -23.97
C ALA A 47 18.57 31.39 -23.45
N TYR A 48 19.90 31.42 -23.48
CA TYR A 48 20.73 30.34 -22.96
C TYR A 48 20.64 30.22 -21.43
N PHE A 49 20.74 31.33 -20.70
CA PHE A 49 20.60 31.35 -19.25
C PHE A 49 19.21 30.89 -18.78
N THR A 50 18.15 31.43 -19.40
CA THR A 50 16.77 31.03 -19.09
C THR A 50 16.52 29.56 -19.41
N GLY A 51 17.09 29.05 -20.50
CA GLY A 51 17.06 27.63 -20.84
C GLY A 51 17.73 26.72 -19.80
N ILE A 52 18.92 27.09 -19.31
CA ILE A 52 19.62 26.35 -18.25
C ILE A 52 18.83 26.36 -16.95
N ILE A 53 18.30 27.52 -16.56
CA ILE A 53 17.49 27.67 -15.36
C ILE A 53 16.22 26.81 -15.44
N ALA A 54 15.52 26.83 -16.57
CA ALA A 54 14.35 26.01 -16.80
C ALA A 54 14.66 24.50 -16.72
N LEU A 55 15.81 24.07 -17.26
CA LEU A 55 16.28 22.69 -17.13
C LEU A 55 16.52 22.31 -15.67
N PHE A 56 17.21 23.17 -14.92
CA PHE A 56 17.51 22.93 -13.50
C PHE A 56 16.22 22.79 -12.67
N PHE A 57 15.28 23.74 -12.82
CA PHE A 57 13.98 23.65 -12.14
C PHE A 57 13.18 22.43 -12.57
N GLY A 58 13.19 22.07 -13.86
CA GLY A 58 12.53 20.87 -14.36
C GLY A 58 13.04 19.58 -13.68
N VAL A 59 14.35 19.45 -13.51
CA VAL A 59 14.95 18.30 -12.81
C VAL A 59 14.54 18.28 -11.34
N VAL A 60 14.62 19.42 -10.65
CA VAL A 60 14.27 19.52 -9.23
C VAL A 60 12.79 19.19 -9.01
N PHE A 61 11.88 19.74 -9.81
CA PHE A 61 10.45 19.44 -9.74
C PHE A 61 10.15 17.97 -10.05
N SER A 62 10.87 17.36 -10.99
CA SER A 62 10.71 15.93 -11.30
C SER A 62 11.12 15.04 -10.13
N ILE A 63 12.24 15.35 -9.46
CA ILE A 63 12.69 14.62 -8.26
C ILE A 63 11.68 14.80 -7.13
N PHE A 64 11.20 16.04 -6.91
CA PHE A 64 10.21 16.32 -5.87
C PHE A 64 8.88 15.60 -6.11
N GLY A 65 8.41 15.58 -7.36
CA GLY A 65 7.23 14.81 -7.77
C GLY A 65 7.41 13.31 -7.56
N TYR A 66 8.60 12.78 -7.81
CA TYR A 66 8.91 11.37 -7.55
C TYR A 66 8.89 11.04 -6.04
N ILE A 67 9.52 11.88 -5.22
CA ILE A 67 9.55 11.71 -3.75
C ILE A 67 8.13 11.79 -3.15
N THR A 68 7.30 12.71 -3.63
CA THR A 68 5.91 12.85 -3.15
C THR A 68 4.98 11.77 -3.68
N ALA A 69 5.22 11.20 -4.87
CA ALA A 69 4.45 10.08 -5.41
C ALA A 69 4.79 8.73 -4.76
N LEU A 70 6.03 8.53 -4.31
CA LEU A 70 6.47 7.29 -3.65
C LEU A 70 5.55 6.81 -2.49
N PRO A 71 5.19 7.66 -1.49
CA PRO A 71 4.30 7.23 -0.41
C PRO A 71 2.89 6.87 -0.91
N ILE A 72 2.39 7.57 -1.94
CA ILE A 72 1.07 7.31 -2.51
C ILE A 72 1.07 5.93 -3.21
N ILE A 73 2.11 5.64 -3.99
CA ILE A 73 2.26 4.33 -4.64
C ILE A 73 2.43 3.23 -3.58
N SER A 74 3.26 3.47 -2.56
CA SER A 74 3.50 2.49 -1.47
C SER A 74 2.23 2.15 -0.70
N THR A 75 1.44 3.17 -0.31
CA THR A 75 0.15 2.98 0.37
C THR A 75 -0.87 2.22 -0.49
N LEU A 76 -0.90 2.49 -1.80
CA LEU A 76 -1.74 1.76 -2.75
C LEU A 76 -1.38 0.25 -2.77
N TYR A 77 -0.08 -0.07 -2.86
CA TYR A 77 0.39 -1.45 -2.82
C TYR A 77 0.07 -2.14 -1.49
N ALA A 78 0.27 -1.45 -0.36
CA ALA A 78 -0.07 -1.98 0.96
C ALA A 78 -1.57 -2.26 1.08
N TYR A 79 -2.42 -1.40 0.53
CA TYR A 79 -3.87 -1.58 0.51
C TYR A 79 -4.29 -2.78 -0.34
N ILE A 80 -3.71 -2.95 -1.53
CA ILE A 80 -3.96 -4.11 -2.39
C ILE A 80 -3.53 -5.40 -1.70
N ALA A 81 -2.34 -5.41 -1.08
CA ALA A 81 -1.84 -6.55 -0.32
C ALA A 81 -2.77 -6.91 0.86
N PHE A 82 -3.29 -5.89 1.57
CA PHE A 82 -4.25 -6.09 2.65
C PHE A 82 -5.55 -6.73 2.17
N ILE A 83 -6.10 -6.26 1.03
CA ILE A 83 -7.30 -6.86 0.42
C ILE A 83 -7.03 -8.33 0.04
N LEU A 84 -5.91 -8.61 -0.62
CA LEU A 84 -5.52 -9.96 -1.01
C LEU A 84 -5.38 -10.88 0.21
N ALA A 85 -4.75 -10.41 1.28
CA ALA A 85 -4.61 -11.16 2.53
C ALA A 85 -5.98 -11.45 3.16
N LYS A 86 -6.90 -10.48 3.16
CA LYS A 86 -8.26 -10.65 3.68
C LYS A 86 -9.06 -11.66 2.87
N ILE A 87 -8.96 -11.62 1.54
CA ILE A 87 -9.60 -12.60 0.65
C ILE A 87 -9.05 -14.00 0.91
N HIS A 88 -7.71 -14.15 0.98
CA HIS A 88 -7.07 -15.43 1.30
C HIS A 88 -7.56 -15.97 2.65
N TYR A 89 -7.63 -15.12 3.68
CA TYR A 89 -8.14 -15.51 4.98
C TYR A 89 -9.59 -15.98 4.92
N ILE A 90 -10.47 -15.29 4.19
CA ILE A 90 -11.89 -15.68 4.04
C ILE A 90 -12.00 -17.03 3.33
N ILE A 91 -11.28 -17.22 2.22
CA ILE A 91 -11.30 -18.47 1.46
C ILE A 91 -10.75 -19.62 2.31
N PHE A 92 -9.59 -19.41 2.92
CA PHE A 92 -8.96 -20.42 3.78
C PHE A 92 -9.86 -20.79 4.96
N ARG A 93 -10.46 -19.79 5.62
CA ARG A 93 -11.41 -20.02 6.70
C ARG A 93 -12.64 -20.79 6.23
N ALA A 94 -13.22 -20.42 5.08
CA ALA A 94 -14.38 -21.12 4.53
C ALA A 94 -14.05 -22.58 4.19
N PHE A 95 -12.87 -22.82 3.63
CA PHE A 95 -12.37 -24.16 3.34
C PHE A 95 -12.13 -24.97 4.62
N MET A 96 -11.40 -24.41 5.58
CA MET A 96 -11.12 -25.05 6.86
C MET A 96 -12.39 -25.31 7.68
N ASP A 97 -13.33 -24.37 7.69
CA ASP A 97 -14.61 -24.55 8.39
C ASP A 97 -15.45 -25.65 7.74
N ARG A 98 -15.45 -25.79 6.41
CA ARG A 98 -16.15 -26.90 5.73
C ARG A 98 -15.47 -28.25 5.96
N THR A 99 -14.14 -28.29 5.92
CA THR A 99 -13.37 -29.55 5.96
C THR A 99 -13.15 -30.04 7.38
N LEU A 100 -12.71 -29.18 8.30
CA LEU A 100 -12.31 -29.58 9.65
C LEU A 100 -13.49 -29.74 10.61
N LYS A 101 -14.55 -28.92 10.50
CA LYS A 101 -15.71 -29.04 11.41
C LYS A 101 -16.50 -30.34 11.20
N ARG A 102 -16.32 -31.00 10.04
CA ARG A 102 -16.95 -32.29 9.74
C ARG A 102 -16.23 -33.47 10.40
N MET A 103 -14.95 -33.31 10.77
CA MET A 103 -14.15 -34.40 11.34
C MET A 103 -14.29 -34.46 12.87
N ARG A 104 -14.71 -35.63 13.39
CA ARG A 104 -14.84 -35.89 14.84
C ARG A 104 -13.51 -35.73 15.59
N TRP A 105 -12.39 -36.11 14.97
CA TRP A 105 -11.05 -36.01 15.56
C TRP A 105 -10.62 -34.56 15.81
N TYR A 106 -10.97 -33.65 14.90
CA TYR A 106 -10.66 -32.23 15.05
C TYR A 106 -11.36 -31.61 16.26
N ARG A 107 -12.63 -31.95 16.50
CA ARG A 107 -13.38 -31.49 17.70
C ARG A 107 -12.77 -32.00 19.01
N SER A 108 -12.32 -33.25 19.04
CA SER A 108 -11.68 -33.83 20.23
C SER A 108 -10.34 -33.14 20.54
N LEU A 109 -9.53 -32.89 19.50
CA LEU A 109 -8.29 -32.14 19.62
C LEU A 109 -8.52 -30.68 20.03
N GLU A 110 -9.51 -30.01 19.45
CA GLU A 110 -9.85 -28.63 19.81
C GLU A 110 -10.20 -28.50 21.30
N LEU A 111 -10.98 -29.43 21.85
CA LEU A 111 -11.31 -29.47 23.27
C LEU A 111 -10.08 -29.73 24.15
N LYS A 112 -9.18 -30.64 23.74
CA LYS A 112 -7.91 -30.91 24.46
C LYS A 112 -6.97 -29.70 24.43
N VAL A 113 -6.83 -29.05 23.28
CA VAL A 113 -5.96 -27.88 23.09
C VAL A 113 -6.51 -26.67 23.86
N LYS A 114 -7.83 -26.41 23.82
CA LYS A 114 -8.46 -25.31 24.58
C LYS A 114 -8.36 -25.50 26.10
N ASN A 115 -8.38 -26.73 26.58
CA ASN A 115 -8.26 -27.02 28.02
C ASN A 115 -6.80 -27.12 28.51
N SER A 116 -5.82 -27.13 27.61
CA SER A 116 -4.41 -27.18 27.98
C SER A 116 -3.92 -25.87 28.63
N LYS A 117 -3.21 -26.01 29.75
CA LYS A 117 -2.60 -24.87 30.47
C LYS A 117 -1.56 -24.13 29.61
N ALA A 118 -0.84 -24.85 28.76
CA ALA A 118 0.18 -24.28 27.88
C ALA A 118 -0.42 -23.29 26.88
N VAL A 119 -1.53 -23.67 26.24
CA VAL A 119 -2.22 -22.85 25.23
C VAL A 119 -2.83 -21.61 25.85
N LYS A 120 -3.44 -21.73 27.04
CA LYS A 120 -3.95 -20.57 27.79
C LYS A 120 -2.83 -19.58 28.15
N LYS A 121 -1.64 -20.08 28.48
CA LYS A 121 -0.48 -19.25 28.82
C LYS A 121 0.08 -18.52 27.59
N SER A 122 0.22 -19.19 26.45
CA SER A 122 0.68 -18.57 25.21
C SER A 122 -0.33 -17.56 24.64
N VAL A 123 -1.64 -17.84 24.71
CA VAL A 123 -2.67 -16.85 24.34
C VAL A 123 -2.59 -15.61 25.24
N LYS A 124 -2.38 -15.78 26.56
CA LYS A 124 -2.24 -14.63 27.49
C LYS A 124 -0.99 -13.79 27.20
N LEU A 125 0.14 -14.43 26.89
CA LEU A 125 1.38 -13.75 26.50
C LEU A 125 1.23 -12.98 25.18
N PHE A 126 0.66 -13.64 24.18
CA PHE A 126 0.38 -13.00 22.89
C PHE A 126 -0.58 -11.82 23.05
N HIS A 127 -1.57 -11.95 23.92
CA HIS A 127 -2.48 -10.85 24.21
C HIS A 127 -1.78 -9.68 24.90
N GLY A 128 -0.87 -9.95 25.84
CA GLY A 128 -0.02 -8.92 26.46
C GLY A 128 0.85 -8.19 25.43
N PHE A 129 1.42 -8.94 24.50
CA PHE A 129 2.22 -8.37 23.40
C PHE A 129 1.40 -7.46 22.48
N LEU A 130 0.21 -7.90 22.06
CA LEU A 130 -0.69 -7.07 21.23
C LEU A 130 -1.16 -5.79 21.94
N LEU A 131 -1.38 -5.85 23.25
CA LEU A 131 -1.67 -4.68 24.08
C LEU A 131 -0.49 -3.71 24.13
N SER A 132 0.74 -4.22 24.22
CA SER A 132 1.94 -3.36 24.18
C SER A 132 2.11 -2.63 22.84
N LEU A 133 1.55 -3.17 21.75
CA LEU A 133 1.57 -2.57 20.42
C LEU A 133 0.42 -1.56 20.18
N GLY A 134 -0.40 -1.25 21.19
CA GLY A 134 -1.48 -0.27 21.07
C GLY A 134 -2.68 -0.76 20.24
N ILE A 135 -2.77 -2.07 19.97
CA ILE A 135 -3.89 -2.66 19.23
C ILE A 135 -5.04 -2.87 20.22
N ASP A 136 -5.92 -1.87 20.30
CA ASP A 136 -6.97 -1.80 21.30
C ASP A 136 -8.14 -2.79 21.04
N ARG A 137 -8.86 -3.10 22.12
CA ARG A 137 -9.99 -4.03 22.31
C ARG A 137 -11.04 -4.05 21.20
N SER A 138 -11.25 -2.95 20.47
CA SER A 138 -12.36 -2.82 19.52
C SER A 138 -12.21 -3.70 18.27
N MET A 139 -10.98 -4.11 17.91
CA MET A 139 -10.74 -5.11 16.85
C MET A 139 -10.77 -6.56 17.34
N ARG A 140 -11.12 -6.82 18.61
CA ARG A 140 -11.33 -8.19 19.10
C ARG A 140 -12.61 -8.77 18.48
N VAL A 141 -12.46 -9.41 17.33
CA VAL A 141 -12.84 -10.80 17.11
C VAL A 141 -13.81 -11.32 18.20
N LYS A 142 -15.12 -11.04 18.06
CA LYS A 142 -16.26 -11.52 18.88
C LYS A 142 -16.36 -13.04 19.05
N PHE A 143 -15.40 -13.80 18.52
CA PHE A 143 -15.39 -15.24 18.42
C PHE A 143 -15.17 -15.98 19.76
N PHE A 144 -14.88 -15.26 20.86
CA PHE A 144 -14.55 -15.88 22.15
C PHE A 144 -15.50 -15.54 23.30
N GLU A 145 -16.54 -14.73 23.09
CA GLU A 145 -17.57 -14.57 24.14
C GLU A 145 -18.37 -15.88 24.25
N VAL A 146 -18.45 -16.42 25.47
CA VAL A 146 -19.25 -17.61 25.77
C VAL A 146 -20.49 -17.15 26.53
N LYS A 147 -21.66 -17.45 26.00
CA LYS A 147 -22.97 -17.10 26.57
C LYS A 147 -23.68 -18.35 27.04
N ARG A 148 -24.55 -18.25 28.04
CA ARG A 148 -25.34 -19.39 28.53
C ARG A 148 -26.70 -19.40 27.83
N CYS A 149 -27.06 -20.51 27.18
CA CYS A 149 -28.37 -20.66 26.57
C CYS A 149 -29.46 -20.74 27.66
N LYS A 150 -30.56 -19.96 27.54
CA LYS A 150 -31.67 -19.98 28.52
C LYS A 150 -32.41 -21.32 28.54
N SER A 151 -32.67 -21.93 27.38
CA SER A 151 -33.43 -23.19 27.31
C SER A 151 -32.66 -24.39 27.86
N CYS A 152 -31.44 -24.63 27.37
CA CYS A 152 -30.69 -25.84 27.74
C CYS A 152 -29.62 -25.60 28.81
N LYS A 153 -29.46 -24.36 29.30
CA LYS A 153 -28.47 -23.93 30.32
C LYS A 153 -27.01 -24.27 30.02
N LYS A 154 -26.68 -24.62 28.76
CA LYS A 154 -25.33 -24.96 28.30
C LYS A 154 -24.60 -23.72 27.79
N ASN A 155 -23.28 -23.73 27.95
CA ASN A 155 -22.39 -22.67 27.50
C ASN A 155 -22.17 -22.79 25.98
N ILE A 156 -22.39 -21.70 25.26
CA ILE A 156 -22.38 -21.62 23.79
C ILE A 156 -21.56 -20.40 23.33
N PRO A 157 -20.89 -20.46 22.16
CA PRO A 157 -20.19 -19.30 21.61
C PRO A 157 -21.18 -18.21 21.15
N ALA A 158 -20.88 -16.94 21.43
CA ALA A 158 -21.75 -15.79 21.19
C ALA A 158 -22.01 -15.47 19.71
N ASP A 159 -21.24 -16.07 18.80
CA ASP A 159 -21.33 -15.85 17.35
C ASP A 159 -22.39 -16.72 16.65
N GLY A 160 -23.08 -17.60 17.38
CA GLY A 160 -24.15 -18.43 16.83
C GLY A 160 -25.50 -17.71 16.80
N LYS A 161 -26.27 -17.86 15.71
CA LYS A 161 -27.70 -17.48 15.68
C LYS A 161 -28.60 -18.52 16.35
N LEU A 162 -28.13 -19.75 16.50
CA LEU A 162 -28.86 -20.90 17.01
C LEU A 162 -28.04 -21.64 18.07
N CYS A 163 -28.71 -22.13 19.12
CA CYS A 163 -28.10 -22.96 20.14
C CYS A 163 -27.77 -24.34 19.54
N PRO A 164 -26.52 -24.80 19.55
CA PRO A 164 -26.13 -26.08 18.96
C PRO A 164 -26.64 -27.31 19.73
N TYR A 165 -27.25 -27.12 20.91
CA TYR A 165 -27.76 -28.21 21.74
C TYR A 165 -29.27 -28.40 21.63
N CYS A 166 -30.04 -27.31 21.57
CA CYS A 166 -31.50 -27.35 21.53
C CYS A 166 -32.10 -26.77 20.24
N GLY A 167 -31.29 -26.14 19.38
CA GLY A 167 -31.79 -25.52 18.14
C GLY A 167 -32.49 -24.17 18.35
N ASP A 168 -32.63 -23.67 19.58
CA ASP A 168 -33.28 -22.38 19.82
C ASP A 168 -32.49 -21.19 19.30
N THR A 169 -33.19 -20.16 18.83
CA THR A 169 -32.56 -18.92 18.36
C THR A 169 -31.99 -18.10 19.52
N ILE A 170 -30.78 -17.59 19.34
CA ILE A 170 -30.01 -16.85 20.36
C ILE A 170 -30.44 -15.36 20.43
N ASN A 171 -31.51 -14.99 19.72
CA ASN A 171 -31.99 -13.63 19.65
C ASN A 171 -32.92 -13.30 20.83
N GLN A 172 -32.53 -12.26 21.56
CA GLN A 172 -33.34 -11.35 22.39
C GLN A 172 -33.45 -11.54 23.90
N ASN A 173 -32.80 -12.49 24.57
CA ASN A 173 -32.97 -12.57 26.03
C ASN A 173 -31.77 -13.14 26.79
N LEU A 174 -30.55 -12.69 26.48
CA LEU A 174 -29.36 -13.13 27.21
C LEU A 174 -29.16 -12.28 28.47
N LEU A 175 -29.30 -12.91 29.64
CA LEU A 175 -28.86 -12.34 30.92
C LEU A 175 -27.36 -12.04 30.83
N PRO A 176 -26.88 -10.89 31.36
CA PRO A 176 -25.46 -10.73 31.62
C PRO A 176 -24.98 -11.86 32.54
N ALA A 177 -23.81 -12.41 32.22
CA ALA A 177 -23.16 -13.45 33.01
C ALA A 177 -22.69 -12.92 34.36
#